data_AF-A0A4S5EEN4-F1
#
_entry.id   AF-A0A4S5EEN4-F1
#
_cell.length_a   1.000
_cell.length_b   1.000
_cell.length_c   1.000
_cell.angle_alpha   90.00
_cell.angle_beta   90.00
_cell.angle_gamma   90.00
#
_symmetry.space_group_name_H-M   'P 1'
#
loop_
_entity.id
_entity.type
_entity.pdbx_description
1 polymer ?
#
loop_
_entity_poly.entity_id
_entity_poly.type
_entity_poly.pdbx_seq_one_letter_code
_entity_poly.pdbx_strand_id
1 'polypeptide(L)'
;AATGRTYLLSGILRCGLCKGRMSGRPRSGVPRYVCPNMPGGKTCGRVATNAARTDDHVRDLVLVALEDPGFVDRLHAIAEVDPEVRRAVVQDERRLEELAVEWADGEISRAEWKTARERIESRLTTNRRRLTRVAAARSLEGMTGSYDELLAEWDRRNDAQRRAVVTATLIKVVVKPADPRRRWDPDRFDPEWRV
;
A
#
# COMPACT_ATOMS: atom_id res chain seq x y z
N ALA A 1 -20.31 -12.76 0.52
CA ALA A 1 -19.45 -12.20 1.58
C ALA A 1 -18.05 -12.01 1.01
N ALA A 2 -17.57 -10.77 0.87
CA ALA A 2 -16.22 -10.54 0.38
C ALA A 2 -15.23 -11.12 1.41
N THR A 3 -14.40 -12.08 0.99
CA THR A 3 -13.33 -12.65 1.80
C THR A 3 -12.28 -11.58 2.04
N GLY A 4 -12.51 -10.77 3.08
CA GLY A 4 -11.57 -9.78 3.58
C GLY A 4 -10.23 -10.47 3.83
N ARG A 5 -9.14 -9.86 3.36
CA ARG A 5 -7.80 -10.34 3.69
C ARG A 5 -7.68 -10.35 5.22
N THR A 6 -7.57 -11.54 5.83
CA THR A 6 -7.54 -11.78 7.29
C THR A 6 -6.39 -11.09 8.04
N TYR A 7 -5.50 -10.38 7.33
CA TYR A 7 -4.25 -9.85 7.85
C TYR A 7 -4.05 -8.42 7.34
N LEU A 8 -4.32 -7.46 8.21
CA LEU A 8 -4.33 -6.02 7.96
C LEU A 8 -3.08 -5.53 7.21
N LEU A 9 -1.89 -6.02 7.57
CA LEU A 9 -0.60 -5.52 7.09
C LEU A 9 0.07 -6.41 6.04
N SER A 10 -0.62 -7.43 5.54
CA SER A 10 -0.08 -8.30 4.49
C SER A 10 0.29 -7.49 3.25
N GLY A 11 1.51 -7.65 2.76
CA GLY A 11 2.03 -6.89 1.61
C GLY A 11 2.37 -5.42 1.88
N ILE A 12 2.11 -4.90 3.08
CA ILE A 12 2.57 -3.58 3.56
C ILE A 12 3.94 -3.76 4.24
N LEU A 13 4.06 -4.77 5.08
CA LEU A 13 5.32 -5.12 5.74
C LEU A 13 6.40 -5.59 4.74
N ARG A 14 7.65 -5.23 5.01
CA ARG A 14 8.85 -5.62 4.24
C ARG A 14 9.90 -6.21 5.18
N CYS A 15 10.54 -7.27 4.73
CA CYS A 15 11.62 -7.92 5.48
C CYS A 15 12.84 -6.99 5.57
N GLY A 16 13.34 -6.69 6.77
CA GLY A 16 14.53 -5.87 6.98
C GLY A 16 15.80 -6.45 6.35
N LEU A 17 15.87 -7.79 6.19
CA LEU A 17 17.03 -8.50 5.64
C LEU A 17 17.03 -8.56 4.10
N CYS A 18 15.97 -9.09 3.49
CA CYS A 18 15.92 -9.33 2.04
C CYS A 18 14.99 -8.38 1.28
N LYS A 19 14.35 -7.42 1.98
CA LYS A 19 13.39 -6.44 1.45
C LYS A 19 12.12 -7.04 0.82
N GLY A 20 11.97 -8.35 0.85
CA GLY A 20 10.79 -9.06 0.34
C GLY A 20 9.50 -8.68 1.06
N ARG A 21 8.37 -8.79 0.36
CA ARG A 21 7.04 -8.57 0.94
C ARG A 21 6.74 -9.64 1.99
N MET A 22 6.26 -9.23 3.16
CA MET A 22 5.80 -10.16 4.18
C MET A 22 4.30 -10.44 4.02
N SER A 23 3.90 -11.64 4.42
CA SER A 23 2.51 -12.11 4.33
C SER A 23 2.06 -12.66 5.68
N GLY A 24 0.78 -12.53 5.98
CA GLY A 24 0.16 -13.17 7.12
C GLY A 24 0.05 -14.67 6.89
N ARG A 25 0.56 -15.46 7.82
CA ARG A 25 0.48 -16.92 7.80
C ARG A 25 0.55 -17.44 9.23
N PRO A 26 -0.46 -18.18 9.72
CA PRO A 26 -0.43 -18.69 11.08
C PRO A 26 0.67 -19.75 11.25
N ARG A 27 1.17 -19.91 12.47
CA ARG A 27 2.02 -21.03 12.88
C ARG A 27 1.45 -21.62 14.15
N SER A 28 1.07 -22.90 14.10
CA SER A 28 0.47 -23.62 15.23
C SER A 28 -0.73 -22.85 15.82
N GLY A 29 -1.64 -22.40 14.96
CA GLY A 29 -2.82 -21.62 15.34
C GLY A 29 -2.57 -20.14 15.66
N VAL A 30 -1.31 -19.72 15.87
CA VAL A 30 -0.99 -18.33 16.22
C VAL A 30 -0.82 -17.48 14.94
N PRO A 31 -1.63 -16.43 14.73
CA PRO A 31 -1.49 -15.52 13.60
C PRO A 31 -0.16 -14.74 13.66
N ARG A 32 0.58 -14.71 12.54
CA ARG A 32 1.85 -13.97 12.44
C ARG A 32 2.05 -13.44 11.03
N TYR A 33 2.86 -12.39 10.91
CA TYR A 33 3.47 -11.98 9.66
C TYR A 33 4.82 -12.67 9.49
N VAL A 34 5.11 -13.12 8.28
CA VAL A 34 6.37 -13.81 7.96
C VAL A 34 6.88 -13.35 6.60
N CYS A 35 8.19 -13.18 6.47
CA CYS A 35 8.85 -13.16 5.18
C CYS A 35 8.77 -14.58 4.61
N PRO A 36 8.06 -14.83 3.49
CA PRO A 36 7.87 -16.19 3.01
C PRO A 36 9.22 -16.82 2.62
N ASN A 37 9.30 -18.14 2.70
CA ASN A 37 10.42 -18.92 2.16
C ASN A 37 9.88 -19.69 0.96
N MET A 38 10.04 -19.16 -0.24
CA MET A 38 9.56 -19.78 -1.48
C MET A 38 10.77 -20.28 -2.27
N PRO A 39 10.78 -21.54 -2.73
CA PRO A 39 11.83 -22.04 -3.63
C PRO A 39 11.99 -21.14 -4.85
N GLY A 40 13.24 -20.76 -5.17
CA GLY A 40 13.56 -19.84 -6.28
C GLY A 40 13.15 -18.37 -6.04
N GLY A 41 12.57 -18.04 -4.89
CA GLY A 41 12.15 -16.68 -4.55
C GLY A 41 13.25 -15.84 -3.90
N LYS A 42 13.13 -14.50 -4.00
CA LYS A 42 14.02 -13.53 -3.32
C LYS A 42 13.70 -13.32 -1.83
N THR A 43 12.84 -14.16 -1.24
CA THR A 43 12.33 -14.01 0.13
C THR A 43 12.97 -15.04 1.06
N CYS A 44 13.43 -14.61 2.24
CA CYS A 44 14.41 -15.40 3.01
C CYS A 44 13.83 -16.26 4.14
N GLY A 45 12.55 -16.17 4.50
CA GLY A 45 12.01 -16.97 5.61
C GLY A 45 12.40 -16.51 7.03
N ARG A 46 13.37 -15.59 7.18
CA ARG A 46 14.07 -15.34 8.47
C ARG A 46 13.40 -14.33 9.40
N VAL A 47 12.51 -13.49 8.89
CA VAL A 47 11.84 -12.45 9.69
C VAL A 47 10.38 -12.82 9.90
N ALA A 48 9.95 -12.82 11.15
CA ALA A 48 8.56 -12.99 11.55
C ALA A 48 8.20 -12.07 12.73
N THR A 49 6.91 -11.81 12.89
CA THR A 49 6.35 -11.07 14.03
C THR A 49 4.90 -11.50 14.30
N ASN A 50 4.45 -11.42 15.55
CA ASN A 50 3.07 -11.71 15.94
C ASN A 50 2.11 -10.74 15.25
N ALA A 51 0.99 -11.23 14.70
CA ALA A 51 0.10 -10.37 13.90
C ALA A 51 -0.60 -9.32 14.76
N ALA A 52 -1.30 -9.72 15.82
CA ALA A 52 -2.07 -8.82 16.67
C ALA A 52 -1.21 -7.66 17.22
N ARG A 53 -0.08 -7.98 17.86
CA ARG A 53 0.83 -6.94 18.40
C ARG A 53 1.38 -6.01 17.33
N THR A 54 1.61 -6.53 16.12
CA THR A 54 2.10 -5.71 15.01
C THR A 54 0.99 -4.83 14.43
N ASP A 55 -0.22 -5.35 14.34
CA ASP A 55 -1.40 -4.59 13.88
C ASP A 55 -1.70 -3.44 14.85
N ASP A 56 -1.69 -3.70 16.16
CA ASP A 56 -1.84 -2.67 17.21
C ASP A 56 -0.74 -1.62 17.12
N HIS A 57 0.52 -2.04 17.05
CA HIS A 57 1.63 -1.08 17.00
C HIS A 57 1.61 -0.21 15.74
N VAL A 58 1.31 -0.79 14.57
CA VAL A 58 1.21 -0.01 13.33
C VAL A 58 -0.03 0.88 13.32
N ARG A 59 -1.16 0.44 13.90
CA ARG A 59 -2.31 1.32 14.15
C ARG A 59 -1.85 2.53 14.95
N ASP A 60 -1.24 2.32 16.11
CA ASP A 60 -0.86 3.41 17.02
C ASP A 60 0.11 4.40 16.36
N LEU A 61 1.11 3.90 15.62
CA LEU A 61 1.99 4.76 14.81
C LEU A 61 1.21 5.63 13.82
N VAL A 62 0.24 5.04 13.11
CA VAL A 62 -0.59 5.76 12.14
C VAL A 62 -1.48 6.79 12.82
N LEU A 63 -2.10 6.46 13.96
CA LEU A 63 -2.98 7.39 14.67
C LEU A 63 -2.20 8.56 15.27
N VAL A 64 -1.04 8.30 15.87
CA VAL A 64 -0.13 9.36 16.36
C VAL A 64 0.32 10.27 15.20
N ALA A 65 0.60 9.72 14.03
CA ALA A 65 0.94 10.53 12.86
C ALA A 65 -0.25 11.37 12.36
N LEU A 66 -1.48 10.85 12.44
CA LEU A 66 -2.70 11.57 12.03
C LEU A 66 -3.14 12.64 13.05
N GLU A 67 -2.67 12.55 14.29
CA GLU A 67 -2.89 13.59 15.31
C GLU A 67 -2.10 14.87 15.01
N ASP A 68 -0.98 14.78 14.26
CA ASP A 68 -0.21 15.95 13.79
C ASP A 68 -0.90 16.63 12.58
N PRO A 69 -1.43 17.86 12.73
CA PRO A 69 -2.07 18.58 11.62
C PRO A 69 -1.11 18.81 10.45
N GLY A 70 0.18 19.03 10.72
CA GLY A 70 1.18 19.25 9.67
C GLY A 70 1.40 18.00 8.81
N PHE A 71 1.26 16.80 9.38
CA PHE A 71 1.30 15.55 8.64
C PHE A 71 0.06 15.39 7.73
N VAL A 72 -1.12 15.70 8.28
CA VAL A 72 -2.40 15.66 7.55
C VAL A 72 -2.40 16.66 6.37
N ASP A 73 -1.91 17.88 6.58
CA ASP A 73 -1.80 18.90 5.54
C ASP A 73 -0.91 18.45 4.38
N ARG A 74 0.25 17.84 4.68
CA ARG A 74 1.12 17.27 3.64
C ARG A 74 0.44 16.14 2.87
N LEU A 75 -0.37 15.32 3.53
CA LEU A 75 -1.13 14.25 2.86
C LEU A 75 -2.18 14.83 1.91
N HIS A 76 -2.89 15.87 2.32
CA HIS A 76 -3.87 16.57 1.48
C HIS A 76 -3.21 17.23 0.27
N ALA A 77 -2.07 17.90 0.45
CA ALA A 77 -1.32 18.53 -0.64
C ALA A 77 -0.90 17.53 -1.74
N ILE A 78 -0.62 16.26 -1.37
CA ILE A 78 -0.29 15.19 -2.33
C ILE A 78 -1.53 14.67 -3.08
N ALA A 79 -2.71 14.82 -2.50
CA ALA A 79 -3.96 14.23 -2.97
C ALA A 79 -4.82 15.17 -3.84
N GLU A 80 -4.48 16.45 -3.94
CA GLU A 80 -5.10 17.34 -4.92
C GLU A 80 -4.82 16.83 -6.33
N VAL A 81 -5.87 16.47 -7.04
CA VAL A 81 -5.79 15.99 -8.41
C VAL A 81 -6.91 16.59 -9.22
N ASP A 82 -6.50 17.24 -10.30
CA ASP A 82 -7.36 17.78 -11.36
C ASP A 82 -8.30 16.67 -11.92
N PRO A 83 -9.62 16.91 -12.00
CA PRO A 83 -10.57 16.05 -12.71
C PRO A 83 -10.08 15.54 -14.07
N GLU A 84 -9.23 16.30 -14.77
CA GLU A 84 -8.67 15.90 -16.05
C GLU A 84 -7.72 14.69 -15.98
N VAL A 85 -7.15 14.37 -14.83
CA VAL A 85 -6.34 13.15 -14.67
C VAL A 85 -7.19 11.89 -14.83
N ARG A 86 -8.44 11.90 -14.35
CA ARG A 86 -9.35 10.76 -14.52
C ARG A 86 -9.72 10.59 -15.99
N ARG A 87 -10.02 11.70 -16.69
CA ARG A 87 -10.33 11.68 -18.12
C ARG A 87 -9.13 11.20 -18.95
N ALA A 88 -7.92 11.64 -18.61
CA ALA A 88 -6.70 11.23 -19.29
C ALA A 88 -6.42 9.71 -19.17
N VAL A 89 -6.71 9.09 -18.02
CA VAL A 89 -6.57 7.62 -17.87
C VAL A 89 -7.51 6.88 -18.82
N VAL A 90 -8.78 7.26 -18.86
CA VAL A 90 -9.79 6.62 -19.73
C VAL A 90 -9.40 6.79 -21.21
N GLN A 91 -8.94 7.98 -21.59
CA GLN A 91 -8.47 8.24 -22.96
C GLN A 91 -7.24 7.42 -23.33
N ASP A 92 -6.26 7.29 -22.44
CA ASP A 92 -5.05 6.52 -22.71
C ASP A 92 -5.32 5.00 -22.72
N GLU A 93 -6.27 4.50 -21.93
CA GLU A 93 -6.75 3.10 -22.02
C GLU A 93 -7.38 2.83 -23.39
N ARG A 94 -8.29 3.70 -23.84
CA ARG A 94 -8.91 3.60 -25.17
C ARG A 94 -7.87 3.66 -26.30
N ARG A 95 -6.86 4.52 -26.20
CA ARG A 95 -5.77 4.60 -27.20
C ARG A 95 -4.96 3.30 -27.28
N LEU A 96 -4.77 2.57 -26.18
CA LEU A 96 -4.09 1.27 -26.23
C LEU A 96 -4.94 0.21 -26.95
N GLU A 97 -6.26 0.28 -26.81
CA GLU A 97 -7.18 -0.61 -27.54
C GLU A 97 -7.17 -0.29 -29.05
N GLU A 98 -7.25 0.99 -29.42
CA GLU A 98 -7.14 1.44 -30.82
C GLU A 98 -5.79 1.02 -31.43
N LEU A 99 -4.68 1.26 -30.72
CA LEU A 99 -3.34 0.85 -31.17
C LEU A 99 -3.18 -0.67 -31.33
N ALA A 100 -3.92 -1.48 -30.57
CA ALA A 100 -3.91 -2.93 -30.70
C ALA A 100 -4.65 -3.39 -31.98
N VAL A 101 -5.73 -2.71 -32.35
CA VAL A 101 -6.48 -2.96 -33.60
C VAL A 101 -5.64 -2.57 -34.81
N GLU A 102 -5.08 -1.36 -34.85
CA GLU A 102 -4.23 -0.88 -35.96
C GLU A 102 -3.03 -1.81 -36.22
N TRP A 103 -2.42 -2.34 -35.16
CA TRP A 103 -1.34 -3.33 -35.29
C TRP A 103 -1.84 -4.68 -35.84
N ALA A 104 -3.02 -5.13 -35.41
CA ALA A 104 -3.61 -6.38 -35.90
C ALA A 104 -4.00 -6.30 -37.39
N ASP A 105 -4.45 -5.13 -37.82
CA ASP A 105 -4.83 -4.84 -39.21
C ASP A 105 -3.61 -4.56 -40.12
N GLY A 106 -2.41 -4.47 -39.53
CA GLY A 106 -1.16 -4.27 -40.25
C GLY A 106 -0.93 -2.82 -40.70
N GLU A 107 -1.67 -1.86 -40.14
CA GLU A 107 -1.59 -0.44 -40.50
C GLU A 107 -0.33 0.24 -39.93
N ILE A 108 0.26 -0.33 -38.87
CA ILE A 108 1.47 0.17 -38.23
C ILE A 108 2.53 -0.93 -38.11
N SER A 109 3.80 -0.55 -38.06
CA SER A 109 4.91 -1.47 -37.83
C SER A 109 5.07 -1.81 -36.34
N ARG A 110 5.79 -2.90 -36.05
CA ARG A 110 6.10 -3.32 -34.68
C ARG A 110 6.85 -2.26 -33.90
N ALA A 111 7.73 -1.51 -34.58
CA ALA A 111 8.53 -0.45 -33.96
C ALA A 111 7.65 0.75 -33.56
N GLU A 112 6.71 1.13 -34.42
CA GLU A 112 5.73 2.20 -34.16
C GLU A 112 4.80 1.81 -33.02
N TRP A 113 4.22 0.61 -33.07
CA TRP A 113 3.38 0.06 -32.00
C TRP A 113 4.11 0.09 -30.65
N LYS A 114 5.35 -0.42 -30.60
CA LYS A 114 6.13 -0.48 -29.37
C LYS A 114 6.39 0.92 -28.81
N THR A 115 6.79 1.85 -29.67
CA THR A 115 7.08 3.25 -29.28
C THR A 115 5.84 3.97 -28.75
N ALA A 116 4.70 3.82 -29.43
CA ALA A 116 3.44 4.42 -29.02
C ALA A 116 2.95 3.82 -27.69
N ARG A 117 2.99 2.49 -27.57
CA ARG A 117 2.59 1.75 -26.37
C ARG A 117 3.40 2.17 -25.15
N GLU A 118 4.74 2.21 -25.25
CA GLU A 118 5.61 2.60 -24.13
C GLU A 118 5.29 4.00 -23.60
N ARG A 119 5.00 4.95 -24.49
CA ARG A 119 4.62 6.33 -24.11
C ARG A 119 3.27 6.36 -23.39
N ILE A 120 2.27 5.64 -23.91
CA ILE A 120 0.93 5.60 -23.32
C ILE A 120 0.96 4.89 -21.95
N GLU A 121 1.66 3.75 -21.85
CA GLU A 121 1.81 3.01 -20.59
C GLU A 121 2.54 3.84 -19.50
N SER A 122 3.53 4.65 -19.90
CA SER A 122 4.22 5.57 -18.98
C SER A 122 3.27 6.64 -18.43
N ARG A 123 2.44 7.25 -19.29
CA ARG A 123 1.40 8.21 -18.86
C ARG A 123 0.36 7.56 -17.96
N LEU A 124 -0.14 6.38 -18.32
CA LEU A 124 -1.08 5.60 -17.50
C LEU A 124 -0.51 5.29 -16.13
N THR A 125 0.74 4.85 -16.06
CA THR A 125 1.43 4.56 -14.79
C THR A 125 1.46 5.81 -13.91
N THR A 126 1.78 6.97 -14.49
CA THR A 126 1.83 8.24 -13.77
C THR A 126 0.44 8.69 -13.29
N ASN A 127 -0.57 8.66 -14.16
CA ASN A 127 -1.91 9.13 -13.85
C ASN A 127 -2.64 8.19 -12.87
N ARG A 128 -2.47 6.87 -12.98
CA ARG A 128 -3.00 5.90 -12.00
C ARG A 128 -2.39 6.10 -10.61
N ARG A 129 -1.09 6.45 -10.51
CA ARG A 129 -0.46 6.82 -9.23
C ARG A 129 -1.11 8.07 -8.63
N ARG A 130 -1.42 9.08 -9.45
CA ARG A 130 -2.16 10.28 -9.01
C ARG A 130 -3.55 9.92 -8.48
N LEU A 131 -4.34 9.16 -9.23
CA LEU A 131 -5.69 8.74 -8.79
C LEU A 131 -5.67 7.91 -7.49
N THR A 132 -4.64 7.09 -7.29
CA THR A 132 -4.47 6.30 -6.05
C THR A 132 -4.26 7.21 -4.83
N ARG A 133 -3.61 8.38 -5.00
CA ARG A 133 -3.42 9.36 -3.91
C ARG A 133 -4.74 10.03 -3.51
N VAL A 134 -5.62 10.32 -4.47
CA VAL A 134 -6.98 10.86 -4.19
C VAL A 134 -7.80 9.87 -3.36
N ALA A 135 -7.81 8.60 -3.78
CA ALA A 135 -8.54 7.56 -3.07
C ALA A 135 -7.99 7.35 -1.64
N ALA A 136 -6.68 7.51 -1.46
CA ALA A 136 -6.04 7.50 -0.15
C ALA A 136 -6.54 8.65 0.75
N ALA A 137 -6.59 9.89 0.26
CA ALA A 137 -7.10 11.02 1.05
C ALA A 137 -8.57 10.85 1.46
N ARG A 138 -9.44 10.35 0.56
CA ARG A 138 -10.83 10.03 0.91
C ARG A 138 -10.95 8.97 2.00
N SER A 139 -9.98 8.06 2.08
CA SER A 139 -9.96 7.02 3.12
C SER A 139 -9.64 7.59 4.51
N LEU A 140 -9.14 8.83 4.58
CA LEU A 140 -8.84 9.55 5.83
C LEU A 140 -9.98 10.50 6.25
N GLU A 141 -11.06 10.61 5.48
CA GLU A 141 -12.22 11.41 5.87
C GLU A 141 -12.77 10.94 7.22
N GLY A 142 -12.87 11.87 8.19
CA GLY A 142 -13.29 11.59 9.56
C GLY A 142 -12.19 11.09 10.50
N MET A 143 -10.97 10.84 10.01
CA MET A 143 -9.80 10.54 10.84
C MET A 143 -9.14 11.85 11.32
N THR A 144 -9.84 12.60 12.17
CA THR A 144 -9.38 13.89 12.69
C THR A 144 -9.66 14.00 14.18
N GLY A 145 -8.80 14.69 14.93
CA GLY A 145 -8.96 14.92 16.36
C GLY A 145 -7.79 14.36 17.17
N SER A 146 -8.02 14.22 18.47
CA SER A 146 -7.08 13.59 19.40
C SER A 146 -6.90 12.09 19.13
N TYR A 147 -5.84 11.51 19.68
CA TYR A 147 -5.58 10.06 19.59
C TYR A 147 -6.79 9.20 19.99
N ASP A 148 -7.50 9.55 21.07
CA ASP A 148 -8.65 8.76 21.55
C ASP A 148 -9.84 8.82 20.57
N GLU A 149 -10.08 9.98 19.96
CA GLU A 149 -11.11 10.14 18.92
C GLU A 149 -10.74 9.36 17.64
N LEU A 150 -9.46 9.42 17.25
CA LEU A 150 -8.91 8.66 16.14
C LEU A 150 -9.00 7.16 16.37
N LEU A 151 -8.74 6.68 17.60
CA LEU A 151 -8.85 5.28 17.98
C LEU A 151 -10.31 4.81 17.95
N ALA A 152 -11.23 5.62 18.45
CA ALA A 152 -12.66 5.33 18.37
C ALA A 152 -13.15 5.23 16.91
N GLU A 153 -12.69 6.13 16.03
CA GLU A 153 -13.00 6.05 14.60
C GLU A 153 -12.41 4.80 13.95
N TRP A 154 -11.15 4.48 14.26
CA TRP A 154 -10.50 3.27 13.79
C TRP A 154 -11.26 2.00 14.17
N ASP A 155 -11.74 1.92 15.41
CA ASP A 155 -12.44 0.75 15.92
C ASP A 155 -13.82 0.55 15.27
N ARG A 156 -14.49 1.62 14.87
CA ARG A 156 -15.75 1.55 14.09
C ARG A 156 -15.56 1.06 12.66
N ARG A 157 -14.36 1.17 12.11
CA ARG A 157 -14.06 0.79 10.72
C ARG A 157 -13.88 -0.72 10.57
N ASN A 158 -14.32 -1.25 9.43
CA ASN A 158 -14.03 -2.63 9.05
C ASN A 158 -12.57 -2.79 8.55
N ASP A 159 -12.11 -4.03 8.38
CA ASP A 159 -10.73 -4.34 7.98
C ASP A 159 -10.31 -3.67 6.65
N ALA A 160 -11.23 -3.54 5.70
CA ALA A 160 -10.92 -2.91 4.42
C ALA A 160 -10.70 -1.40 4.60
N GLN A 161 -11.53 -0.74 5.41
CA GLN A 161 -11.40 0.68 5.75
C GLN A 161 -10.14 0.95 6.57
N ARG A 162 -9.87 0.15 7.61
CA ARG A 162 -8.63 0.23 8.41
C ARG A 162 -7.40 0.08 7.52
N ARG A 163 -7.41 -0.89 6.62
CA ARG A 163 -6.32 -1.08 5.66
C ARG A 163 -6.17 0.12 4.72
N ALA A 164 -7.27 0.72 4.28
CA ALA A 164 -7.24 1.90 3.43
C ALA A 164 -6.53 3.06 4.14
N VAL A 165 -6.86 3.32 5.41
CA VAL A 165 -6.17 4.30 6.29
C VAL A 165 -4.66 4.01 6.35
N VAL A 166 -4.26 2.77 6.68
CA VAL A 166 -2.83 2.39 6.75
C VAL A 166 -2.13 2.63 5.41
N THR A 167 -2.74 2.23 4.30
CA THR A 167 -2.10 2.40 2.98
C THR A 167 -2.13 3.84 2.47
N ALA A 168 -2.99 4.70 3.03
CA ALA A 168 -3.03 6.11 2.73
C ALA A 168 -1.88 6.86 3.42
N THR A 169 -1.51 6.45 4.64
CA THR A 169 -0.44 7.08 5.43
C THR A 169 0.94 6.48 5.17
N LEU A 170 1.03 5.16 4.96
CA LEU A 170 2.30 4.43 4.82
C LEU A 170 2.54 3.95 3.38
N ILE A 171 3.80 3.99 2.95
CA ILE A 171 4.31 3.29 1.76
C ILE A 171 4.57 1.81 2.11
N LYS A 172 5.26 1.58 3.23
CA LYS A 172 5.61 0.25 3.79
C LYS A 172 6.08 0.41 5.23
N VAL A 173 6.21 -0.71 5.93
CA VAL A 173 6.94 -0.77 7.21
C VAL A 173 8.01 -1.84 7.08
N VAL A 174 9.26 -1.47 7.32
CA VAL A 174 10.39 -2.40 7.30
C VAL A 174 10.52 -3.04 8.69
N VAL A 175 10.45 -4.37 8.72
CA VAL A 175 10.53 -5.16 9.96
C VAL A 175 11.94 -5.74 10.07
N LYS A 176 12.76 -5.21 10.97
CA LYS A 176 14.09 -5.74 11.29
C LYS A 176 13.97 -7.08 12.03
N PRO A 177 15.01 -7.93 12.11
CA PRO A 177 14.96 -9.20 12.84
C PRO A 177 14.53 -9.04 14.31
N ALA A 178 13.99 -10.10 14.91
CA ALA A 178 13.58 -10.09 16.31
C ALA A 178 14.78 -10.22 17.24
N ASP A 179 14.67 -9.71 18.47
CA ASP A 179 15.58 -10.07 19.56
C ASP A 179 15.62 -11.61 19.69
N PRO A 180 16.79 -12.25 19.72
CA PRO A 180 16.92 -13.69 19.97
C PRO A 180 16.19 -14.18 21.23
N ARG A 181 16.04 -13.32 22.24
CA ARG A 181 15.29 -13.55 23.49
C ARG A 181 13.77 -13.42 23.33
N ARG A 182 13.27 -13.20 22.11
CA ARG A 182 11.84 -13.16 21.72
C ARG A 182 11.00 -12.12 22.48
N ARG A 183 11.65 -11.06 22.99
CA ARG A 183 10.92 -9.91 23.55
C ARG A 183 10.25 -9.12 22.45
N TRP A 184 9.13 -8.50 22.79
CA TRP A 184 8.53 -7.49 21.94
C TRP A 184 9.44 -6.27 21.91
N ASP A 185 9.69 -5.77 20.72
CA ASP A 185 10.58 -4.65 20.45
C ASP A 185 9.89 -3.79 19.38
N PRO A 186 9.33 -2.63 19.74
CA PRO A 186 8.74 -1.68 18.79
C PRO A 186 9.75 -1.08 17.81
N ASP A 187 11.01 -0.91 18.21
CA ASP A 187 12.02 -0.14 17.44
C ASP A 187 12.53 -0.91 16.18
N ARG A 188 12.16 -2.19 16.08
CA ARG A 188 12.43 -3.00 14.89
C ARG A 188 11.47 -2.68 13.73
N PHE A 189 10.44 -1.86 13.93
CA PHE A 189 9.49 -1.43 12.92
C PHE A 189 9.86 -0.04 12.43
N ASP A 190 10.23 0.06 11.16
CA ASP A 190 10.72 1.28 10.54
C ASP A 190 9.71 1.72 9.45
N PRO A 191 8.78 2.64 9.77
CA PRO A 191 7.76 3.09 8.84
C PRO A 191 8.35 4.01 7.77
N GLU A 192 8.01 3.74 6.51
CA GLU A 192 8.21 4.69 5.41
C GLU A 192 6.87 5.36 5.09
N TRP A 193 6.76 6.64 5.42
CA TRP A 193 5.56 7.46 5.26
C TRP A 193 5.39 7.93 3.81
N ARG A 194 4.17 8.33 3.45
CA ARG A 194 3.86 8.87 2.12
C ARG A 194 4.29 10.33 1.91
N VAL A 195 4.53 11.06 3.00
CA VAL A 195 4.84 12.49 3.06
C VAL A 195 6.19 12.74 3.72
#